data_AF-A0A9X5X7Q6-F1
#
_entry.id   AF-A0A9X5X7Q6-F1
#
_cell.length_a   1.000
_cell.length_b   1.000
_cell.length_c   1.000
_cell.angle_alpha   90.00
_cell.angle_beta   90.00
_cell.angle_gamma   90.00
#
_symmetry.space_group_name_H-M   'P 1'
#
loop_
_entity.id
_entity.type
_entity.pdbx_description
1 polymer ?
#
loop_
_entity_poly.entity_id
_entity_poly.type
_entity_poly.pdbx_seq_one_letter_code
_entity_poly.pdbx_strand_id
1 'polypeptide(L)'
;QSTWTPSPAEGEQPRQVRRILKLFRPYRGRLAIVGLLVGASSLVTVATPFLLKETLDVAIPQGRTGLLSLLALGMILSAVVTGIFGVLQTLISTTVGQRVMHDLRTAVYGRLQRMSLAFFTRTRTGEVQSRIANDIGGMQATVT
;
A
#
# COMPACT_ATOMS: atom_id res chain seq x y z
N GLN A 1 29.60 41.18 -2.61
CA GLN A 1 29.02 40.22 -1.66
C GLN A 1 27.69 39.77 -2.24
N SER A 2 27.64 38.57 -2.84
CA SER A 2 26.44 38.04 -3.51
C SER A 2 25.70 37.12 -2.54
N THR A 3 24.58 37.59 -1.98
CA THR A 3 23.68 36.76 -1.18
C THR A 3 22.81 35.92 -2.13
N TRP A 4 23.27 34.69 -2.37
CA TRP A 4 22.47 33.68 -3.04
C TRP A 4 21.37 33.21 -2.09
N THR A 5 20.11 33.45 -2.45
CA THR A 5 18.93 32.85 -1.82
C THR A 5 18.42 31.76 -2.79
N PRO A 6 18.26 30.50 -2.36
CA PRO A 6 17.63 29.51 -3.22
C PRO A 6 16.17 29.93 -3.45
N SER A 7 15.80 30.09 -4.72
CA SER A 7 14.40 30.20 -5.13
C SER A 7 13.64 28.98 -4.61
N PRO A 8 12.45 29.13 -4.00
CA PRO A 8 11.62 27.98 -3.67
C PRO A 8 11.36 27.23 -4.97
N ALA A 9 11.43 25.90 -4.90
CA ALA A 9 11.18 25.00 -6.02
C ALA A 9 9.75 25.19 -6.55
N GLU A 10 9.57 26.13 -7.45
CA GLU A 10 8.32 26.38 -8.15
C GLU A 10 8.08 25.27 -9.19
N GLY A 11 7.14 24.37 -8.88
CA GLY A 11 6.11 24.00 -9.85
C GLY A 11 6.33 22.87 -10.85
N GLU A 12 7.46 22.17 -10.93
CA GLU A 12 7.64 21.07 -11.90
C GLU A 12 6.96 19.72 -11.51
N GLN A 13 6.06 19.70 -10.53
CA GLN A 13 5.51 18.46 -9.96
C GLN A 13 4.30 17.79 -10.67
N PRO A 14 3.44 18.43 -11.50
CA PRO A 14 2.25 17.73 -12.01
C PRO A 14 2.53 16.73 -13.15
N ARG A 15 3.60 16.94 -13.94
CA ARG A 15 3.91 16.09 -15.11
C ARG A 15 4.58 14.76 -14.72
N GLN A 16 5.44 14.73 -13.71
CA GLN A 16 6.05 13.49 -13.22
C GLN A 16 5.02 12.60 -12.50
N VAL A 17 4.21 13.20 -11.62
CA VAL A 17 3.15 12.48 -10.88
C VAL A 17 2.16 11.82 -11.84
N ARG A 18 1.74 12.53 -12.90
CA ARG A 18 0.84 11.97 -13.94
C ARG A 18 1.48 10.85 -14.76
N ARG A 19 2.80 10.83 -14.93
CA ARG A 19 3.54 9.76 -15.63
C ARG A 19 3.67 8.51 -14.76
N ILE A 20 3.93 8.69 -13.47
CA ILE A 20 3.95 7.62 -12.45
C ILE A 20 2.54 7.02 -12.28
N LEU A 21 1.49 7.84 -12.16
CA LEU A 21 0.10 7.39 -12.10
C LEU A 21 -0.38 6.65 -13.36
N LYS A 22 0.24 6.89 -14.54
CA LYS A 22 -0.02 6.10 -15.74
C LYS A 22 0.55 4.68 -15.64
N LEU A 23 1.62 4.47 -14.88
CA LEU A 23 2.18 3.14 -14.62
C LEU A 23 1.23 2.27 -13.78
N PHE A 24 0.43 2.90 -12.90
CA PHE A 24 -0.60 2.25 -12.10
C PHE A 24 -1.95 2.08 -12.83
N ARG A 25 -2.13 2.61 -14.06
CA ARG A 25 -3.37 2.40 -14.86
C ARG A 25 -3.80 0.93 -14.99
N PRO A 26 -2.92 -0.03 -15.32
CA PRO A 26 -3.31 -1.44 -15.39
C PRO A 26 -3.72 -2.05 -14.04
N TYR A 27 -3.37 -1.41 -12.92
CA TYR A 27 -3.66 -1.88 -11.55
C TYR A 27 -4.85 -1.18 -10.88
N ARG A 28 -5.55 -0.27 -11.57
CA ARG A 28 -6.67 0.52 -11.02
C ARG A 28 -7.80 -0.32 -10.44
N GLY A 29 -8.15 -1.45 -11.07
CA GLY A 29 -9.18 -2.36 -10.56
C GLY A 29 -8.79 -2.99 -9.22
N ARG A 30 -7.51 -3.35 -9.05
CA ARG A 30 -7.01 -3.92 -7.79
C ARG A 30 -6.89 -2.87 -6.69
N LEU A 31 -6.43 -1.66 -7.03
CA LEU A 31 -6.40 -0.51 -6.11
C LEU A 31 -7.82 -0.13 -5.64
N ALA A 32 -8.81 -0.16 -6.53
CA ALA A 32 -10.20 0.08 -6.16
C ALA A 32 -10.73 -0.99 -5.19
N ILE A 33 -10.39 -2.27 -5.42
CA ILE A 33 -10.76 -3.37 -4.51
C ILE A 33 -10.08 -3.20 -3.14
N VAL A 34 -8.80 -2.84 -3.09
CA VAL A 34 -8.09 -2.57 -1.82
C VAL A 34 -8.71 -1.37 -1.11
N GLY A 35 -8.97 -0.27 -1.82
CA GLY A 35 -9.63 0.91 -1.24
C GLY A 35 -11.03 0.60 -0.71
N LEU A 36 -11.80 -0.23 -1.41
CA LEU A 36 -13.11 -0.70 -0.95
C LEU A 36 -12.98 -1.57 0.30
N LEU A 37 -12.03 -2.50 0.33
CA LEU A 37 -11.74 -3.35 1.49
C LEU A 37 -11.30 -2.53 2.71
N VAL A 38 -10.45 -1.52 2.50
CA VAL A 38 -10.02 -0.60 3.56
C VAL A 38 -11.23 0.16 4.09
N GLY A 39 -12.04 0.78 3.22
CA GLY A 39 -13.25 1.50 3.63
C GLY A 39 -14.25 0.61 4.37
N ALA A 40 -14.48 -0.60 3.87
CA ALA A 40 -15.35 -1.58 4.53
C ALA A 40 -14.81 -2.01 5.91
N SER A 41 -13.50 -2.25 6.02
CA SER A 41 -12.87 -2.59 7.29
C SER A 41 -12.98 -1.45 8.31
N SER A 42 -12.80 -0.19 7.89
CA SER A 42 -12.93 0.97 8.77
C SER A 42 -14.31 1.08 9.41
N LEU A 43 -15.38 0.74 8.68
CA LEU A 43 -16.74 0.72 9.23
C LEU A 43 -16.89 -0.31 10.36
N VAL A 44 -16.29 -1.49 10.21
CA VAL A 44 -16.32 -2.56 11.23
C VAL A 44 -15.49 -2.15 12.46
N THR A 45 -14.33 -1.52 12.26
CA THR A 45 -13.49 -1.04 13.37
C THR A 45 -14.21 0.02 14.19
N VAL A 46 -14.97 0.92 13.53
CA VAL A 46 -15.77 1.94 14.21
C VAL A 46 -16.98 1.35 14.92
N ALA A 47 -17.60 0.28 14.40
CA ALA A 47 -18.73 -0.37 15.07
C ALA A 47 -18.37 -1.04 16.40
N THR A 48 -17.13 -1.51 16.53
CA THR A 48 -16.64 -2.25 17.71
C THR A 48 -16.73 -1.47 19.04
N PRO A 49 -16.28 -0.20 19.16
CA PRO A 49 -16.44 0.58 20.40
C PRO A 49 -17.90 0.87 20.77
N PHE A 50 -18.82 0.98 19.80
CA PHE A 50 -20.26 1.13 20.10
C PHE A 50 -20.85 -0.14 20.71
N LEU A 51 -20.48 -1.32 20.21
CA LEU A 51 -20.89 -2.60 20.81
C LEU A 51 -20.36 -2.75 22.24
N LEU A 52 -19.11 -2.35 22.48
CA LEU A 52 -18.51 -2.36 23.81
C LEU A 52 -19.23 -1.38 24.76
N LYS A 53 -19.53 -0.17 24.29
CA LYS A 53 -20.27 0.84 25.06
C LYS A 53 -21.65 0.32 25.47
N GLU A 54 -22.43 -0.21 24.54
CA GLU A 54 -23.76 -0.72 24.84
C GLU A 54 -23.73 -1.90 25.82
N THR A 55 -22.65 -2.71 25.75
CA THR A 55 -22.44 -3.82 26.68
C THR A 55 -22.23 -3.33 28.11
N LEU A 56 -21.36 -2.32 28.28
CA LEU A 56 -21.01 -1.75 29.59
C LEU A 56 -22.13 -0.87 30.17
N ASP A 57 -22.78 -0.06 29.34
CA ASP A 57 -23.73 0.97 29.79
C ASP A 57 -25.15 0.43 29.95
N VAL A 58 -25.54 -0.61 29.20
CA VAL A 58 -26.93 -1.10 29.13
C VAL A 58 -27.02 -2.57 29.52
N ALA A 59 -26.24 -3.44 28.90
CA ALA A 59 -26.40 -4.88 29.06
C ALA A 59 -26.05 -5.38 30.46
N ILE A 60 -24.94 -4.92 31.03
CA ILE A 60 -24.47 -5.29 32.38
C ILE A 60 -25.35 -4.65 33.48
N PRO A 61 -25.62 -3.33 33.46
CA PRO A 61 -26.37 -2.68 34.55
C PRO A 61 -27.83 -3.12 34.63
N GLN A 62 -28.45 -3.48 33.50
CA GLN A 62 -29.86 -3.88 33.42
C GLN A 62 -30.06 -5.40 33.54
N GLY A 63 -28.97 -6.19 33.66
CA GLY A 63 -29.04 -7.64 33.79
C GLY A 63 -29.68 -8.36 32.59
N ARG A 64 -29.72 -7.74 31.41
CA ARG A 64 -30.40 -8.29 30.22
C ARG A 64 -29.50 -9.29 29.51
N THR A 65 -29.49 -10.53 30.00
CA THR A 65 -28.65 -11.62 29.47
C THR A 65 -28.80 -11.88 27.97
N GLY A 66 -30.01 -11.69 27.41
CA GLY A 66 -30.23 -11.83 25.96
C GLY A 66 -29.63 -10.70 25.11
N LEU A 67 -29.59 -9.47 25.64
CA LEU A 67 -28.95 -8.34 24.95
C LEU A 67 -27.43 -8.43 25.08
N LEU A 68 -26.95 -8.89 26.23
CA LEU A 68 -25.53 -9.18 26.47
C LEU A 68 -24.99 -10.26 25.52
N SER A 69 -25.71 -11.37 25.34
CA SER A 69 -25.28 -12.44 24.44
C SER A 69 -25.28 -12.00 22.96
N LEU A 70 -26.26 -11.20 22.55
CA LEU A 70 -26.32 -10.61 21.21
C LEU A 70 -25.14 -9.67 20.94
N LEU A 71 -24.83 -8.77 21.88
CA LEU A 71 -23.70 -7.84 21.75
C LEU A 71 -22.36 -8.58 21.75
N ALA A 72 -22.19 -9.58 22.62
CA ALA A 72 -21.00 -10.42 22.65
C ALA A 72 -20.81 -11.17 21.33
N LEU A 73 -21.88 -11.73 20.77
CA LEU A 73 -21.85 -12.37 19.45
C LEU A 73 -21.48 -11.36 18.34
N GLY A 74 -22.02 -10.14 18.41
CA GLY A 74 -21.67 -9.04 17.50
C GLY A 74 -20.19 -8.65 17.57
N MET A 75 -19.58 -8.66 18.76
CA MET A 75 -18.15 -8.40 18.95
C MET A 75 -17.29 -9.52 18.35
N ILE A 76 -17.65 -10.79 18.60
CA ILE A 76 -16.96 -11.94 18.00
C ILE A 76 -17.05 -11.88 16.47
N LEU A 77 -18.24 -11.61 15.93
CA LEU A 77 -18.45 -11.49 14.49
C LEU A 77 -17.61 -10.35 13.90
N SER A 78 -17.58 -9.18 14.55
CA SER A 78 -16.75 -8.05 14.13
C SER A 78 -15.26 -8.42 14.09
N ALA A 79 -14.76 -9.17 15.08
CA ALA A 79 -13.38 -9.63 15.10
C ALA A 79 -13.07 -10.59 13.95
N VAL A 80 -13.96 -11.55 13.69
CA VAL A 80 -13.84 -12.49 12.56
C VAL A 80 -13.82 -11.75 11.22
N VAL A 81 -14.77 -10.83 11.00
CA VAL A 81 -14.86 -10.04 9.76
C VAL A 81 -13.61 -9.19 9.56
N THR A 82 -13.11 -8.56 10.62
CA THR A 82 -11.86 -7.78 10.59
C THR A 82 -10.68 -8.67 10.20
N GLY A 83 -10.58 -9.87 10.76
CA GLY A 83 -9.56 -10.85 10.40
C GLY A 83 -9.63 -11.26 8.92
N ILE A 84 -10.83 -11.53 8.40
CA ILE A 84 -11.05 -11.86 6.98
C ILE A 84 -10.57 -10.73 6.07
N PHE A 85 -10.93 -9.48 6.38
CA PHE A 85 -10.46 -8.32 5.62
C PHE A 85 -8.94 -8.18 5.67
N GLY A 86 -8.31 -8.39 6.84
CA GLY A 86 -6.86 -8.38 6.97
C GLY A 86 -6.17 -9.43 6.09
N VAL A 87 -6.69 -10.66 6.07
CA VAL A 87 -6.17 -11.74 5.20
C VAL A 87 -6.32 -11.38 3.73
N LEU A 88 -7.51 -10.92 3.30
CA LEU A 88 -7.74 -10.53 1.90
C LEU A 88 -6.82 -9.38 1.46
N GLN A 89 -6.67 -8.36 2.28
CA GLN A 89 -5.76 -7.24 1.99
C GLN A 89 -4.31 -7.74 1.84
N THR A 90 -3.87 -8.62 2.75
CA THR A 90 -2.54 -9.22 2.69
C THR A 90 -2.34 -10.01 1.40
N LEU A 91 -3.25 -10.92 1.06
CA LEU A 91 -3.17 -11.74 -0.15
C LEU A 91 -3.12 -10.90 -1.42
N ILE A 92 -3.96 -9.86 -1.52
CA ILE A 92 -3.98 -8.96 -2.68
C ILE A 92 -2.67 -8.17 -2.75
N SER A 93 -2.22 -7.60 -1.63
CA SER A 93 -0.99 -6.81 -1.56
C SER A 93 0.23 -7.64 -1.96
N THR A 94 0.39 -8.84 -1.37
CA THR A 94 1.47 -9.76 -1.72
C THR A 94 1.41 -10.17 -3.19
N THR A 95 0.23 -10.52 -3.71
CA THR A 95 0.09 -10.93 -5.11
C THR A 95 0.46 -9.80 -6.08
N VAL A 96 0.06 -8.57 -5.78
CA VAL A 96 0.41 -7.39 -6.58
C VAL A 96 1.92 -7.14 -6.52
N GLY A 97 2.51 -7.14 -5.32
CA GLY A 97 3.95 -6.94 -5.14
C GLY A 97 4.79 -7.97 -5.90
N GLN A 98 4.41 -9.25 -5.85
CA GLN A 98 5.10 -10.30 -6.59
C GLN A 98 5.00 -10.14 -8.11
N ARG A 99 3.82 -9.77 -8.64
CA ARG A 99 3.65 -9.51 -10.09
C ARG A 99 4.49 -8.33 -10.55
N VAL A 100 4.50 -7.23 -9.80
CA VAL A 100 5.34 -6.06 -10.10
C VAL A 100 6.82 -6.44 -10.13
N MET A 101 7.29 -7.20 -9.14
CA MET A 101 8.68 -7.67 -9.10
C MET A 101 9.03 -8.60 -10.27
N HIS A 102 8.10 -9.48 -10.66
CA HIS A 102 8.28 -10.36 -11.81
C HIS A 102 8.40 -9.59 -13.12
N ASP A 103 7.52 -8.61 -13.34
CA ASP A 103 7.56 -7.74 -14.53
C ASP A 103 8.87 -6.95 -14.59
N LEU A 104 9.33 -6.42 -13.45
CA LEU A 104 10.59 -5.69 -13.36
C LEU A 104 11.79 -6.58 -13.70
N ARG A 105 11.88 -7.78 -13.11
CA ARG A 105 12.95 -8.74 -13.42
C ARG A 105 12.98 -9.05 -14.91
N THR A 106 11.82 -9.36 -15.48
CA THR A 106 11.70 -9.69 -16.92
C THR A 106 12.12 -8.53 -17.81
N ALA A 107 11.71 -7.30 -17.49
CA ALA A 107 12.10 -6.10 -18.24
C ALA A 107 13.62 -5.83 -18.15
N VAL A 108 14.22 -5.98 -16.96
CA VAL A 108 15.66 -5.81 -16.75
C VAL A 108 16.45 -6.84 -17.55
N TYR A 109 16.11 -8.13 -17.44
CA TYR A 109 16.78 -9.19 -18.20
C TYR A 109 16.63 -8.99 -19.72
N GLY A 110 15.44 -8.64 -20.19
CA GLY A 110 15.19 -8.36 -21.60
C GLY A 110 15.96 -7.14 -22.14
N ARG A 111 16.38 -6.21 -21.26
CA ARG A 111 17.20 -5.05 -21.65
C ARG A 111 18.69 -5.39 -21.61
N LEU A 112 19.12 -6.20 -20.63
CA LEU A 112 20.49 -6.73 -20.55
C LEU A 112 20.81 -7.61 -21.77
N GLN A 113 19.88 -8.48 -22.19
CA GLN A 113 20.08 -9.35 -23.36
C GLN A 113 20.17 -8.59 -24.69
N ARG A 114 19.60 -7.38 -24.77
CA ARG A 114 19.62 -6.54 -25.98
C ARG A 114 20.73 -5.49 -25.99
N MET A 115 21.51 -5.39 -24.91
CA MET A 115 22.69 -4.53 -24.88
C MET A 115 23.86 -5.23 -25.58
N SER A 116 24.48 -4.50 -26.50
CA SER A 116 25.64 -4.99 -27.25
C SER A 116 26.87 -5.12 -26.34
N LEU A 117 27.78 -6.02 -26.72
CA LEU A 117 29.08 -6.23 -26.06
C LEU A 117 29.89 -4.92 -25.94
N ALA A 118 29.64 -3.95 -26.83
CA ALA A 118 30.25 -2.61 -26.84
C ALA A 118 29.83 -1.70 -25.67
N PHE A 119 28.70 -1.96 -24.99
CA PHE A 119 28.35 -1.28 -23.73
C PHE A 119 29.20 -1.80 -22.57
N PHE A 120 29.47 -3.11 -22.53
CA PHE A 120 30.30 -3.74 -21.51
C PHE A 120 31.78 -3.36 -21.61
N THR A 121 32.22 -2.80 -22.75
CA THR A 121 33.62 -2.38 -22.96
C THR A 121 33.88 -0.89 -22.69
N ARG A 122 32.85 -0.03 -22.53
CA ARG A 122 33.01 1.44 -22.63
C ARG A 122 32.63 2.25 -21.37
N THR A 123 32.08 1.64 -20.32
CA THR A 123 31.68 2.39 -19.10
C THR A 123 32.27 1.72 -17.85
N ARG A 124 33.06 2.47 -17.05
CA ARG A 124 33.46 2.06 -15.69
C ARG A 124 32.19 1.80 -14.85
N THR A 125 32.09 0.59 -14.34
CA THR A 125 30.90 -0.11 -13.82
C THR A 125 30.26 0.48 -12.54
N GLY A 126 30.82 1.52 -11.93
CA GLY A 126 30.50 1.92 -10.54
C GLY A 126 29.30 2.85 -10.32
N GLU A 127 29.05 3.84 -11.17
CA GLU A 127 28.06 4.91 -10.86
C GLU A 127 26.61 4.55 -11.21
N VAL A 128 26.40 3.69 -12.21
CA VAL A 128 25.05 3.35 -12.69
C VAL A 128 24.35 2.36 -11.76
N GLN A 129 25.09 1.42 -11.15
CA GLN A 129 24.53 0.48 -10.17
C GLN A 129 24.10 1.20 -8.88
N SER A 130 24.86 2.19 -8.42
CA SER A 130 24.54 2.94 -7.19
C SER A 130 23.25 3.76 -7.33
N ARG A 131 23.01 4.36 -8.50
CA ARG A 131 21.78 5.14 -8.75
C ARG A 131 20.53 4.24 -8.84
N ILE A 132 20.63 3.08 -9.47
CA ILE A 132 19.48 2.17 -9.61
C ILE A 132 19.17 1.45 -8.28
N ALA A 133 20.19 1.03 -7.53
CA ALA A 133 20.00 0.39 -6.24
C ALA A 133 19.39 1.36 -5.19
N ASN A 134 19.84 2.62 -5.17
CA ASN A 134 19.30 3.63 -4.27
C ASN A 134 17.88 4.08 -4.67
N ASP A 135 17.59 4.25 -5.97
CA ASP A 135 16.26 4.70 -6.42
C ASP A 135 15.17 3.62 -6.25
N ILE A 136 15.52 2.33 -6.30
CA ILE A 136 14.57 1.23 -6.08
C ILE A 136 14.32 0.98 -4.60
N GLY A 137 15.35 1.10 -3.75
CA GLY A 137 15.22 0.91 -2.30
C GLY A 137 14.31 1.95 -1.63
N GLY A 138 14.38 3.22 -2.07
CA GLY A 138 13.59 4.30 -1.49
C GLY A 138 12.08 4.20 -1.77
N MET A 139 11.68 3.61 -2.91
CA MET A 139 10.27 3.48 -3.28
C MET A 139 9.52 2.39 -2.48
N GLN A 140 10.23 1.39 -1.96
CA GLN A 140 9.62 0.29 -1.19
C GLN A 140 9.16 0.75 0.20
N ALA A 141 9.80 1.77 0.79
CA ALA A 141 9.51 2.26 2.14
C ALA A 141 8.32 3.23 2.22
N THR A 142 7.84 3.77 1.10
CA THR A 142 6.69 4.70 1.10
C THR A 142 5.35 3.99 0.82
N VAL A 143 5.37 2.69 0.50
CA VAL A 143 4.18 1.91 0.11
C VAL A 143 3.79 0.87 1.16
N THR A 144 4.69 0.52 2.08
CA THR A 144 4.38 -0.20 3.35
C THR A 144 4.31 0.79 4.49
#